data_AF-A0A392R1G2-F1
#
_entry.id   AF-A0A392R1G2-F1
#
_cell.length_a   1.000
_cell.length_b   1.000
_cell.length_c   1.000
_cell.angle_alpha   90.00
_cell.angle_beta   90.00
_cell.angle_gamma   90.00
#
_symmetry.space_group_name_H-M   'P 1'
#
loop_
_entity.id
_entity.type
_entity.pdbx_description
1 polymer ?
#
loop_
_entity_poly.entity_id
_entity_poly.type
_entity_poly.pdbx_seq_one_letter_code
_entity_poly.pdbx_strand_id
1 'polypeptide(L)' 'VRLAVAGAFHTSFMEPAVSRLEAALLSTDIRTPRIPVISNVNAQPHTDPDTIKKILARQVRLVILVSIQLNYSKT' A
#
# COMPACT_ATOMS: atom_id res chain seq x y z
N VAL A 1 -15.11 20.84 -6.90
CA VAL A 1 -15.96 19.77 -6.35
C VAL A 1 -15.26 19.17 -5.13
N ARG A 2 -15.94 18.99 -3.99
CA ARG A 2 -15.40 18.27 -2.83
C ARG A 2 -15.68 16.78 -2.99
N LEU A 3 -14.71 15.94 -2.69
CA LEU A 3 -14.90 14.48 -2.70
C LEU A 3 -15.62 14.07 -1.42
N ALA A 4 -16.67 13.26 -1.57
CA ALA A 4 -17.37 12.64 -0.44
C ALA A 4 -16.52 11.47 0.07
N VAL A 5 -15.66 11.75 1.06
CA VAL A 5 -14.76 10.76 1.66
C VAL A 5 -15.01 10.65 3.15
N ALA A 6 -14.91 9.43 3.69
CA ALA A 6 -15.20 9.11 5.09
C ALA A 6 -14.12 9.59 6.07
N GLY A 7 -12.99 10.12 5.60
CA GLY A 7 -11.89 10.57 6.46
C GLY A 7 -10.70 11.15 5.69
N ALA A 8 -9.73 11.67 6.44
CA ALA A 8 -8.50 12.27 5.91
C ALA A 8 -7.41 11.22 5.66
N PHE A 9 -7.64 10.34 4.67
CA PHE A 9 -6.65 9.36 4.22
C PHE A 9 -5.35 10.04 3.74
N HIS A 10 -4.22 9.33 3.78
CA HIS A 10 -2.90 9.84 3.39
C HIS A 10 -2.37 11.01 4.24
N THR A 11 -2.87 11.14 5.46
CA THR A 11 -2.39 12.09 6.48
C THR A 11 -1.92 11.36 7.73
N SER A 12 -1.23 12.06 8.63
CA SER A 12 -0.82 11.53 9.94
C SER A 12 -2.01 11.09 10.81
N PHE A 13 -3.22 11.56 10.54
CA PHE A 13 -4.43 11.11 11.26
C PHE A 13 -4.76 9.63 11.04
N MET A 14 -4.16 8.99 10.03
CA MET A 14 -4.32 7.56 9.78
C MET A 14 -3.41 6.66 10.64
N GLU A 15 -2.52 7.20 11.48
CA GLU A 15 -1.61 6.39 12.30
C GLU A 15 -2.33 5.27 13.10
N PRO A 16 -3.47 5.54 13.77
CA PRO A 16 -4.20 4.48 14.49
C PRO A 16 -4.81 3.42 13.56
N ALA A 17 -5.04 3.75 12.29
CA ALA A 17 -5.53 2.78 11.30
C ALA A 17 -4.39 1.90 10.77
N VAL A 18 -3.17 2.43 10.70
CA VAL A 18 -1.97 1.66 10.28
C VAL A 18 -1.74 0.48 11.23
N SER A 19 -1.69 0.70 12.55
CA SER A 19 -1.45 -0.39 13.50
C SER A 19 -2.53 -1.47 13.46
N ARG A 20 -3.81 -1.08 13.25
CA ARG A 20 -4.90 -2.05 13.09
C ARG A 20 -4.75 -2.87 11.81
N LEU A 21 -4.35 -2.22 10.71
CA LEU A 21 -4.11 -2.89 9.44
C LEU A 21 -2.90 -3.82 9.52
N GLU A 22 -1.83 -3.44 10.19
CA GLU A 22 -0.66 -4.31 10.43
C GLU A 22 -1.07 -5.60 11.14
N ALA A 23 -1.87 -5.51 12.20
CA ALA A 23 -2.36 -6.69 12.93
C ALA A 23 -3.22 -7.60 12.02
N ALA A 24 -4.11 -7.02 11.21
CA ALA A 24 -4.92 -7.79 10.27
C ALA A 24 -4.05 -8.48 9.19
N LEU A 25 -3.04 -7.79 8.67
CA LEU A 25 -2.12 -8.32 7.66
C LEU A 25 -1.21 -9.43 8.21
N LEU A 26 -0.86 -9.40 9.50
CA LEU A 26 -0.15 -10.50 10.15
C LEU A 26 -0.98 -11.79 10.12
N SER A 27 -2.30 -11.70 10.38
CA SER A 27 -3.22 -12.84 10.31
C SER A 27 -3.61 -13.27 8.90
N THR A 28 -3.24 -12.49 7.88
CA THR A 28 -3.56 -12.80 6.49
C THR A 28 -2.47 -13.68 5.87
N ASP A 29 -2.88 -14.78 5.23
CA ASP A 29 -1.98 -15.57 4.40
C ASP A 29 -1.68 -14.83 3.09
N ILE A 30 -0.49 -14.24 3.00
CA ILE A 30 0.04 -13.67 1.76
C ILE A 30 1.08 -14.64 1.24
N ARG A 31 0.82 -15.20 0.07
CA ARG A 31 1.72 -16.12 -0.62
C ARG A 31 2.64 -15.36 -1.57
N THR A 32 3.81 -15.93 -1.84
CA THR A 32 4.72 -15.41 -2.85
C THR A 32 3.98 -15.25 -4.18
N PRO A 33 3.87 -14.02 -4.71
CA PRO A 33 3.09 -13.78 -5.91
C PRO A 33 3.86 -14.29 -7.13
N ARG A 34 3.13 -14.83 -8.10
CA ARG A 34 3.71 -15.29 -9.38
C ARG A 34 4.21 -14.14 -10.25
N ILE A 35 3.63 -12.95 -10.04
CA ILE A 35 3.98 -11.72 -10.73
C ILE A 35 4.36 -10.70 -9.64
N PRO A 36 5.51 -10.01 -9.73
CA PRO A 36 5.90 -9.02 -8.73
C PRO A 36 4.83 -7.94 -8.56
N VAL A 37 4.57 -7.57 -7.30
CA VAL A 37 3.63 -6.50 -6.97
C VAL A 37 4.36 -5.17 -7.05
N ILE A 38 3.94 -4.29 -7.96
CA ILE A 38 4.45 -2.92 -8.02
C ILE A 38 3.74 -2.07 -6.95
N SER A 39 4.51 -1.58 -5.98
CA SER A 39 3.95 -0.82 -4.87
C SER A 39 3.64 0.62 -5.24
N ASN A 40 2.47 1.13 -4.83
CA ASN A 40 2.12 2.54 -4.97
C ASN A 40 2.86 3.46 -4.00
N VAL A 41 3.61 2.90 -3.05
CA VAL A 41 4.39 3.66 -2.07
C VAL A 41 5.75 4.07 -2.63
N ASN A 42 6.39 3.20 -3.41
CA ASN A 42 7.76 3.43 -3.90
C ASN A 42 7.96 3.12 -5.39
N ALA A 43 6.92 2.68 -6.11
CA ALA A 43 6.98 2.28 -7.52
C ALA A 43 8.03 1.20 -7.83
N GLN A 44 8.33 0.32 -6.85
CA GLN A 44 9.25 -0.80 -7.01
C GLN A 44 8.50 -2.14 -7.02
N PRO A 45 9.03 -3.18 -7.70
CA PRO A 45 8.51 -4.53 -7.63
C PRO A 45 8.86 -5.22 -6.31
N HIS A 46 7.90 -5.94 -5.73
CA HIS A 46 8.07 -6.75 -4.52
C HIS A 46 7.52 -8.15 -4.74
N THR A 47 8.27 -9.17 -4.33
CA THR A 47 7.88 -10.58 -4.37
C THR A 47 7.86 -11.23 -2.99
N ASP A 48 8.55 -10.65 -2.01
CA ASP A 48 8.58 -11.14 -0.64
C ASP A 48 7.26 -10.82 0.09
N PRO A 49 6.51 -11.82 0.57
CA PRO A 49 5.25 -11.61 1.28
C PRO A 49 5.36 -10.71 2.51
N ASP A 50 6.44 -10.84 3.29
CA ASP A 50 6.62 -10.04 4.50
C ASP A 50 6.87 -8.56 4.18
N THR A 51 7.64 -8.30 3.13
CA THR A 51 7.83 -6.97 2.58
C THR A 51 6.51 -6.39 2.05
N ILE A 52 5.71 -7.19 1.34
CA ILE A 52 4.39 -6.79 0.84
C ILE A 52 3.46 -6.40 1.99
N LYS A 53 3.40 -7.19 3.08
CA LYS A 53 2.60 -6.87 4.28
C LYS A 53 2.98 -5.50 4.85
N LYS A 54 4.27 -5.24 5.05
CA LYS A 54 4.77 -3.96 5.59
C LYS A 54 4.44 -2.78 4.69
N ILE A 55 4.54 -2.96 3.38
CA ILE A 55 4.25 -1.90 2.40
C ILE A 55 2.75 -1.58 2.35
N LEU A 56 1.89 -2.61 2.36
CA LEU A 56 0.44 -2.44 2.37
C LEU A 56 -0.05 -1.66 3.59
N ALA A 57 0.49 -1.96 4.77
CA ALA A 57 0.19 -1.22 5.99
C ALA A 57 0.52 0.28 5.86
N ARG A 58 1.69 0.60 5.30
CA ARG A 58 2.15 1.98 5.12
C ARG A 58 1.35 2.75 4.07
N GLN A 59 0.80 2.07 3.07
CA GLN A 59 0.10 2.71 1.94
C GLN A 59 -1.11 3.55 2.35
N VAL A 60 -1.79 3.21 3.44
CA VAL A 60 -2.97 3.96 3.94
C VAL A 60 -2.61 5.39 4.39
N ARG A 61 -1.37 5.59 4.84
CA ARG A 61 -0.86 6.88 5.32
C ARG A 61 -0.06 7.64 4.27
N LEU A 62 0.57 6.94 3.33
CA LEU A 62 1.48 7.54 2.36
C LEU A 62 0.77 7.96 1.09
N VAL A 63 1.31 8.97 0.41
CA VAL A 63 0.85 9.39 -0.91
C VAL A 63 0.86 8.20 -1.87
N ILE A 64 -0.21 8.04 -2.64
CA ILE A 64 -0.34 7.00 -3.67
C ILE A 64 0.30 7.52 -4.97
N LEU A 65 1.40 6.93 -5.40
CA LEU A 65 2.15 7.33 -6.60
C LEU A 65 1.65 6.63 -7.88
N VAL A 66 0.34 6.65 -8.13
CA VAL A 66 -0.29 5.93 -9.26
C VAL A 66 0.35 6.28 -10.61
N SER A 67 0.63 7.56 -10.86
CA SER A 67 1.20 8.01 -12.13
C SER A 67 2.59 7.42 -12.42
N ILE A 68 3.40 7.18 -11.38
CA ILE A 68 4.75 6.62 -11.53
C ILE A 68 4.66 5.11 -11.75
N GLN A 69 3.75 4.43 -11.05
CA GLN A 69 3.51 2.99 -11.20
C GLN A 69 3.02 2.62 -12.61
N LEU A 70 2.15 3.44 -13.22
CA LEU A 70 1.66 3.22 -14.57
C LEU A 70 2.75 3.36 -15.65
N ASN A 71 3.76 4.21 -15.43
CA ASN A 71 4.90 4.34 -16.34
C ASN A 71 5.84 3.13 -16.26
N TYR A 72 6.00 2.54 -15.08
CA TYR A 72 6.81 1.33 -14.88
C TYR A 72 6.27 0.12 -15.65
N SER A 73 4.96 0.08 -15.93
CA SER A 73 4.32 -1.01 -16.71
C SER A 73 4.42 -0.83 -18.23
N LYS A 74 4.98 0.30 -18.72
CA LYS A 74 5.04 0.64 -20.16
C LYS A 74 6.43 0.46 -20.79
N THR A 75 7.38 -0.06 -20.05
CA THR A 75 8.74 -0.44 -20.49
C THR A 75 8.93 -1.93 -20.32
#